data_AF-A0A131Y0I2-F1
#
_entry.id   AF-A0A131Y0I2-F1
#
_cell.length_a   1.000
_cell.length_b   1.000
_cell.length_c   1.000
_cell.angle_alpha   90.00
_cell.angle_beta   90.00
_cell.angle_gamma   90.00
#
_symmetry.space_group_name_H-M   'P 1'
#
loop_
_entity.id
_entity.type
_entity.pdbx_description
1 polymer ?
#
loop_
_entity_poly.entity_id
_entity_poly.type
_entity_poly.pdbx_seq_one_letter_code
_entity_poly.pdbx_strand_id
1 'polypeptide(L)'
;MSSRSVRKQVVTTTTTSSSHNVSQQDRGDSPANPASPRTPRASDSNAGGSRERSHSPLSASRVSRIQEKNELAHLNDRLAAYIDRVRHLESENSKLTKQIETSQETRTREVASVKNLYDRELADARRTVDQTANEKAKLQLDAKKWQTEAETLQAKLAKREREWSAAERRVTSLESQNVDLQGRLHQALAQLKDAEAERDAMAKELEKLRKELEAETLRNVDLRNKAKTLSEDLDFQKSLYEKELQEVRVVKQTEITEIDGRLKERYEQRLADTLMELREQYESQMQLNREEMQDIYENKMRDLQSLLEQRSTDSSSKMEEMRSYKSRLEGLNSKISELESQNLSLTARVRDLERLLDQEREWHGRALMAKEEEISRLRSEIEDQLREYQDLLDIKVALDLEIAAYRKLLEGEESRLHITPSASTSGAEMYTSPLLRGTKRKRTFLSHREEQSNSDVQVSASAKGDLEISDHCPDGKYVIVKNKGTKEVPLAGWRIDRKSGDDEFTFRFHRTHVIQPGTTITVWSSDAGATHSPPSDLVMRNQQWPHGEQMRTALLSADGEEVASRENRRRQFTRLSERSSGVGGYSTGREHLFHEHDPNDPNRCSVM
;
A
#
# COMPACT_ATOMS: atom_id res chain seq x y z
N MET A 1 -89.46 37.82 -36.40
CA MET A 1 -89.38 37.56 -37.87
C MET A 1 -90.65 36.78 -38.23
N SER A 2 -91.60 37.32 -39.02
CA SER A 2 -91.59 37.40 -40.51
C SER A 2 -91.76 36.01 -41.14
N SER A 3 -92.65 35.67 -42.10
CA SER A 3 -93.64 36.36 -42.99
C SER A 3 -94.58 35.27 -43.59
N ARG A 4 -95.74 35.44 -44.28
CA ARG A 4 -96.70 36.51 -44.67
C ARG A 4 -98.01 35.75 -45.09
N SER A 5 -99.22 36.05 -44.61
CA SER A 5 -100.18 37.11 -45.01
C SER A 5 -101.06 36.88 -46.27
N VAL A 6 -102.36 36.64 -46.02
CA VAL A 6 -103.58 36.76 -46.88
C VAL A 6 -104.75 37.09 -45.90
N ARG A 7 -105.75 38.00 -46.06
CA ARG A 7 -106.35 38.85 -47.13
C ARG A 7 -107.30 38.12 -48.11
N LYS A 8 -108.53 37.72 -47.75
CA LYS A 8 -109.68 38.45 -47.15
C LYS A 8 -110.29 39.55 -48.06
N GLN A 9 -111.57 39.42 -48.42
CA GLN A 9 -112.45 40.45 -49.03
C GLN A 9 -113.88 40.34 -48.46
N VAL A 10 -114.61 41.47 -48.36
CA VAL A 10 -115.99 41.60 -47.83
C VAL A 10 -116.68 42.87 -48.41
N VAL A 11 -117.99 42.79 -48.71
CA VAL A 11 -118.97 43.90 -48.89
C VAL A 11 -120.35 43.36 -48.41
N THR A 12 -121.29 44.02 -47.71
CA THR A 12 -121.45 45.40 -47.17
C THR A 12 -122.32 46.40 -47.98
N THR A 13 -123.53 46.00 -48.41
CA THR A 13 -124.64 46.88 -48.85
C THR A 13 -126.00 46.22 -48.51
N THR A 14 -127.03 46.87 -47.93
CA THR A 14 -127.10 48.20 -47.27
C THR A 14 -128.25 48.22 -46.23
N THR A 15 -128.24 49.21 -45.33
CA THR A 15 -129.13 49.43 -44.16
C THR A 15 -130.43 50.20 -44.43
N THR A 16 -131.48 49.97 -43.62
CA THR A 16 -132.40 50.96 -42.95
C THR A 16 -133.39 50.18 -42.04
N SER A 17 -133.66 50.43 -40.74
CA SER A 17 -134.02 51.63 -39.92
C SER A 17 -135.47 52.12 -40.12
N SER A 18 -136.30 52.52 -39.12
CA SER A 18 -136.25 52.45 -37.63
C SER A 18 -137.60 52.87 -36.99
N SER A 19 -137.92 52.39 -35.77
CA SER A 19 -138.77 52.94 -34.65
C SER A 19 -140.17 53.61 -34.83
N HIS A 20 -140.90 53.73 -33.70
CA HIS A 20 -142.27 54.27 -33.55
C HIS A 20 -142.39 55.81 -33.42
N ASN A 21 -143.51 56.41 -33.86
CA ASN A 21 -144.55 57.08 -33.01
C ASN A 21 -145.67 57.71 -33.90
N VAL A 22 -146.97 57.43 -33.70
CA VAL A 22 -147.97 58.03 -32.76
C VAL A 22 -148.65 59.33 -33.26
N SER A 23 -149.99 59.26 -33.44
CA SER A 23 -150.97 60.36 -33.69
C SER A 23 -150.84 61.12 -35.04
N GLN A 24 -151.88 61.79 -35.58
CA GLN A 24 -153.21 62.18 -35.05
C GLN A 24 -154.35 62.01 -36.11
N GLN A 25 -155.49 62.71 -35.98
CA GLN A 25 -156.78 62.42 -36.65
C GLN A 25 -157.22 63.44 -37.73
N ASP A 26 -158.19 62.98 -38.53
CA ASP A 26 -159.38 63.70 -39.08
C ASP A 26 -159.37 64.19 -40.55
N ARG A 27 -160.52 63.98 -41.22
CA ARG A 27 -160.99 64.43 -42.55
C ARG A 27 -160.20 63.95 -43.79
N GLY A 28 -160.80 63.58 -44.93
CA GLY A 28 -162.22 63.37 -45.25
C GLY A 28 -162.83 64.43 -46.16
N ASP A 29 -162.92 64.15 -47.46
CA ASP A 29 -163.95 64.68 -48.37
C ASP A 29 -164.15 63.79 -49.61
N SER A 30 -165.20 64.06 -50.38
CA SER A 30 -165.51 63.56 -51.74
C SER A 30 -165.28 64.74 -52.74
N PRO A 31 -165.87 64.85 -53.96
CA PRO A 31 -166.58 63.87 -54.80
C PRO A 31 -166.13 63.86 -56.29
N ALA A 32 -166.66 62.92 -57.10
CA ALA A 32 -167.10 63.18 -58.47
C ALA A 32 -168.00 62.05 -59.03
N ASN A 33 -169.02 62.44 -59.79
CA ASN A 33 -169.90 61.61 -60.64
C ASN A 33 -169.46 61.85 -62.13
N PRO A 34 -170.16 61.43 -63.21
CA PRO A 34 -171.29 60.50 -63.35
C PRO A 34 -171.15 59.48 -64.52
N ALA A 35 -172.03 58.46 -64.55
CA ALA A 35 -172.63 57.95 -65.81
C ALA A 35 -173.81 56.97 -65.57
N SER A 36 -175.00 57.33 -66.05
CA SER A 36 -176.04 56.40 -66.51
C SER A 36 -176.37 56.76 -67.97
N PRO A 37 -177.07 55.92 -68.76
CA PRO A 37 -178.54 56.05 -68.79
C PRO A 37 -179.31 54.77 -69.23
N ARG A 38 -180.63 54.91 -69.42
CA ARG A 38 -181.62 53.97 -70.03
C ARG A 38 -181.98 52.76 -69.14
N THR A 39 -183.24 52.49 -68.73
CA THR A 39 -184.60 52.77 -69.25
C THR A 39 -184.94 52.06 -70.57
N PRO A 40 -186.18 51.55 -70.76
CA PRO A 40 -187.39 52.38 -70.83
C PRO A 40 -188.42 52.18 -69.70
N ARG A 41 -189.43 53.05 -69.70
CA ARG A 41 -190.69 52.95 -68.94
C ARG A 41 -191.86 53.17 -69.92
N ALA A 42 -192.81 52.24 -69.93
CA ALA A 42 -194.18 52.38 -70.47
C ALA A 42 -194.39 52.60 -71.99
N SER A 43 -195.69 52.69 -72.33
CA SER A 43 -196.36 53.04 -73.61
C SER A 43 -196.16 52.13 -74.82
N ASP A 44 -197.10 51.18 -75.00
CA ASP A 44 -198.17 51.33 -76.01
C ASP A 44 -199.52 51.25 -75.23
N SER A 45 -200.64 51.93 -75.51
CA SER A 45 -201.18 52.73 -76.63
C SER A 45 -201.59 52.01 -77.91
N ASN A 46 -202.77 51.34 -77.87
CA ASN A 46 -203.67 51.33 -79.02
C ASN A 46 -205.16 51.23 -78.58
N ALA A 47 -206.06 51.74 -79.42
CA ALA A 47 -207.52 51.62 -79.27
C ALA A 47 -208.14 51.21 -80.62
N GLY A 48 -208.95 50.15 -80.67
CA GLY A 48 -209.51 49.69 -81.94
C GLY A 48 -210.47 48.49 -81.87
N GLY A 49 -211.76 48.78 -81.69
CA GLY A 49 -212.88 47.81 -81.85
C GLY A 49 -213.04 46.78 -80.73
N SER A 50 -214.22 46.16 -80.52
CA SER A 50 -215.61 46.48 -80.94
C SER A 50 -216.56 45.69 -80.01
N ARG A 51 -217.85 46.01 -79.77
CA ARG A 51 -218.86 46.83 -80.46
C ARG A 51 -219.78 47.57 -79.45
N GLU A 52 -220.42 48.65 -79.90
CA GLU A 52 -221.84 49.07 -79.66
C GLU A 52 -222.40 49.21 -78.21
N ARG A 53 -222.86 50.40 -77.78
CA ARG A 53 -224.21 51.04 -78.03
C ARG A 53 -225.38 50.27 -77.37
N SER A 54 -226.11 50.73 -76.35
CA SER A 54 -226.82 52.01 -76.03
C SER A 54 -228.29 52.06 -76.49
N HIS A 55 -229.25 52.05 -75.55
CA HIS A 55 -230.70 52.42 -75.60
C HIS A 55 -231.36 51.95 -74.27
N SER A 56 -232.54 52.36 -73.79
CA SER A 56 -233.29 53.65 -73.76
C SER A 56 -234.39 53.53 -72.66
N PRO A 57 -235.01 54.63 -72.14
CA PRO A 57 -235.91 54.55 -70.97
C PRO A 57 -237.43 54.58 -71.28
N LEU A 58 -238.23 54.32 -70.22
CA LEU A 58 -239.68 54.58 -70.00
C LEU A 58 -240.75 53.56 -70.51
N SER A 59 -241.55 53.07 -69.54
CA SER A 59 -242.95 52.55 -69.63
C SER A 59 -243.25 51.29 -70.49
N ALA A 60 -244.16 50.36 -70.12
CA ALA A 60 -245.23 50.39 -69.11
C ALA A 60 -245.51 49.04 -68.39
N SER A 61 -246.24 49.11 -67.26
CA SER A 61 -247.03 48.05 -66.60
C SER A 61 -246.36 46.84 -65.87
N ARG A 62 -245.89 47.11 -64.64
CA ARG A 62 -246.30 46.38 -63.40
C ARG A 62 -245.98 44.88 -63.18
N VAL A 63 -244.92 44.28 -63.75
CA VAL A 63 -244.51 42.88 -63.40
C VAL A 63 -243.09 42.74 -62.77
N SER A 64 -242.13 43.61 -63.11
CA SER A 64 -240.68 43.30 -63.00
C SER A 64 -240.03 43.26 -61.59
N ARG A 65 -240.71 43.59 -60.48
CA ARG A 65 -240.02 44.03 -59.23
C ARG A 65 -239.81 42.94 -58.15
N ILE A 66 -239.83 41.64 -58.50
CA ILE A 66 -239.80 40.57 -57.47
C ILE A 66 -238.66 39.55 -57.60
N GLN A 67 -237.94 39.51 -58.73
CA GLN A 67 -236.86 38.52 -58.95
C GLN A 67 -235.49 39.00 -58.46
N GLU A 68 -235.10 40.26 -58.73
CA GLU A 68 -233.77 40.82 -58.40
C GLU A 68 -233.37 40.69 -56.92
N LYS A 69 -234.34 40.72 -56.00
CA LYS A 69 -234.08 40.63 -54.55
C LYS A 69 -233.43 39.30 -54.13
N ASN A 70 -233.74 38.21 -54.84
CA ASN A 70 -233.28 36.88 -54.46
C ASN A 70 -231.82 36.61 -54.89
N GLU A 71 -231.37 37.21 -55.99
CA GLU A 71 -230.02 37.03 -56.51
C GLU A 71 -228.96 37.71 -55.61
N LEU A 72 -229.28 38.88 -55.06
CA LEU A 72 -228.40 39.60 -54.12
C LEU A 72 -228.19 38.85 -52.78
N ALA A 73 -229.17 38.06 -52.32
CA ALA A 73 -229.02 37.24 -51.12
C ALA A 73 -227.98 36.13 -51.34
N HIS A 74 -228.13 35.37 -52.43
CA HIS A 74 -227.25 34.26 -52.79
C HIS A 74 -225.79 34.70 -53.00
N LEU A 75 -225.55 35.96 -53.40
CA LEU A 75 -224.20 36.51 -53.55
C LEU A 75 -223.51 36.77 -52.19
N ASN A 76 -224.25 37.20 -51.17
CA ASN A 76 -223.71 37.50 -49.84
C ASN A 76 -223.31 36.25 -49.06
N ASP A 77 -224.13 35.19 -49.09
CA ASP A 77 -223.79 33.92 -48.43
C ASP A 77 -222.46 33.33 -48.96
N ARG A 78 -222.21 33.53 -50.25
CA ARG A 78 -220.98 33.10 -50.93
C ARG A 78 -219.75 33.93 -50.53
N LEU A 79 -219.93 35.20 -50.12
CA LEU A 79 -218.87 36.03 -49.55
C LEU A 79 -218.53 35.61 -48.12
N ALA A 80 -219.54 35.31 -47.28
CA ALA A 80 -219.33 34.85 -45.90
C ALA A 80 -218.48 33.57 -45.86
N ALA A 81 -218.84 32.57 -46.67
CA ALA A 81 -218.07 31.32 -46.79
C ALA A 81 -216.61 31.52 -47.24
N TYR A 82 -216.31 32.59 -48.00
CA TYR A 82 -214.95 32.93 -48.41
C TYR A 82 -214.15 33.58 -47.26
N ILE A 83 -214.78 34.48 -46.49
CA ILE A 83 -214.15 35.14 -45.33
C ILE A 83 -213.75 34.13 -44.26
N ASP A 84 -214.60 33.17 -43.94
CA ASP A 84 -214.26 32.13 -42.97
C ASP A 84 -213.16 31.18 -43.48
N ARG A 85 -213.09 30.94 -44.80
CA ARG A 85 -211.97 30.20 -45.41
C ARG A 85 -210.65 30.95 -45.29
N VAL A 86 -210.64 32.28 -45.47
CA VAL A 86 -209.44 33.12 -45.25
C VAL A 86 -209.00 33.08 -43.79
N ARG A 87 -209.91 33.31 -42.84
CA ARG A 87 -209.61 33.25 -41.39
C ARG A 87 -209.05 31.90 -40.94
N HIS A 88 -209.53 30.80 -41.52
CA HIS A 88 -208.98 29.47 -41.27
C HIS A 88 -207.53 29.38 -41.74
N LEU A 89 -207.23 29.85 -42.96
CA LEU A 89 -205.87 29.88 -43.52
C LEU A 89 -204.92 30.84 -42.78
N GLU A 90 -205.42 31.96 -42.23
CA GLU A 90 -204.63 32.86 -41.37
C GLU A 90 -204.26 32.20 -40.03
N SER A 91 -205.22 31.52 -39.40
CA SER A 91 -205.00 30.75 -38.17
C SER A 91 -204.04 29.58 -38.39
N GLU A 92 -204.20 28.86 -39.51
CA GLU A 92 -203.31 27.77 -39.91
C GLU A 92 -201.88 28.27 -40.21
N ASN A 93 -201.72 29.38 -40.94
CA ASN A 93 -200.42 30.02 -41.13
C ASN A 93 -199.79 30.42 -39.79
N SER A 94 -200.51 31.07 -38.89
CA SER A 94 -199.97 31.46 -37.57
C SER A 94 -199.49 30.26 -36.74
N LYS A 95 -200.19 29.13 -36.84
CA LYS A 95 -199.77 27.86 -36.23
C LYS A 95 -198.51 27.29 -36.89
N LEU A 96 -198.44 27.31 -38.23
CA LEU A 96 -197.27 26.87 -38.99
C LEU A 96 -196.04 27.73 -38.70
N THR A 97 -196.17 29.07 -38.63
CA THR A 97 -195.07 29.97 -38.24
C THR A 97 -194.50 29.61 -36.88
N LYS A 98 -195.36 29.41 -35.86
CA LYS A 98 -194.92 28.99 -34.52
C LYS A 98 -194.28 27.59 -34.49
N GLN A 99 -194.74 26.66 -35.32
CA GLN A 99 -194.09 25.36 -35.49
C GLN A 99 -192.72 25.47 -36.18
N ILE A 100 -192.56 26.38 -37.13
CA ILE A 100 -191.27 26.68 -37.77
C ILE A 100 -190.31 27.34 -36.76
N GLU A 101 -190.76 28.35 -36.01
CA GLU A 101 -189.98 29.02 -34.97
C GLU A 101 -189.49 28.04 -33.89
N THR A 102 -190.40 27.23 -33.33
CA THR A 102 -190.03 26.23 -32.31
C THR A 102 -189.09 25.14 -32.86
N SER A 103 -189.29 24.67 -34.10
CA SER A 103 -188.40 23.72 -34.78
C SER A 103 -187.02 24.33 -35.09
N GLN A 104 -186.96 25.62 -35.43
CA GLN A 104 -185.71 26.34 -35.62
C GLN A 104 -184.98 26.58 -34.28
N GLU A 105 -185.72 26.81 -33.20
CA GLU A 105 -185.16 26.98 -31.85
C GLU A 105 -184.66 25.65 -31.26
N THR A 106 -185.35 24.53 -31.46
CA THR A 106 -184.81 23.20 -31.08
C THR A 106 -183.60 22.85 -31.92
N ARG A 107 -183.66 23.01 -33.25
CA ARG A 107 -182.51 22.74 -34.14
C ARG A 107 -181.28 23.59 -33.81
N THR A 108 -181.45 24.85 -33.43
CA THR A 108 -180.32 25.70 -33.02
C THR A 108 -179.80 25.33 -31.63
N ARG A 109 -180.65 24.94 -30.67
CA ARG A 109 -180.23 24.35 -29.39
C ARG A 109 -179.48 23.02 -29.57
N GLU A 110 -179.94 22.15 -30.47
CA GLU A 110 -179.28 20.88 -30.81
C GLU A 110 -177.91 21.12 -31.45
N VAL A 111 -177.83 21.98 -32.47
CA VAL A 111 -176.55 22.36 -33.09
C VAL A 111 -175.60 23.00 -32.08
N ALA A 112 -176.09 23.86 -31.18
CA ALA A 112 -175.27 24.42 -30.09
C ALA A 112 -174.83 23.36 -29.08
N SER A 113 -175.69 22.38 -28.75
CA SER A 113 -175.37 21.27 -27.84
C SER A 113 -174.29 20.35 -28.44
N VAL A 114 -174.47 19.94 -29.70
CA VAL A 114 -173.50 19.12 -30.45
C VAL A 114 -172.18 19.87 -30.63
N LYS A 115 -172.21 21.17 -30.95
CA LYS A 115 -171.02 22.02 -30.97
C LYS A 115 -170.32 22.06 -29.61
N ASN A 116 -171.06 22.28 -28.52
CA ASN A 116 -170.50 22.31 -27.16
C ASN A 116 -169.93 20.95 -26.72
N LEU A 117 -170.45 19.84 -27.23
CA LEU A 117 -169.85 18.52 -27.03
C LEU A 117 -168.54 18.39 -27.82
N TYR A 118 -168.52 18.67 -29.12
CA TYR A 118 -167.28 18.62 -29.91
C TYR A 118 -166.21 19.60 -29.42
N ASP A 119 -166.57 20.82 -29.00
CA ASP A 119 -165.64 21.80 -28.43
C ASP A 119 -165.04 21.33 -27.08
N ARG A 120 -165.75 20.48 -26.31
CA ARG A 120 -165.22 19.82 -25.09
C ARG A 120 -164.30 18.66 -25.44
N GLU A 121 -164.74 17.73 -26.30
CA GLU A 121 -163.93 16.61 -26.76
C GLU A 121 -162.62 17.09 -27.42
N LEU A 122 -162.66 18.18 -28.20
CA LEU A 122 -161.48 18.83 -28.75
C LEU A 122 -160.59 19.49 -27.68
N ALA A 123 -161.17 20.02 -26.60
CA ALA A 123 -160.40 20.57 -25.49
C ALA A 123 -159.70 19.48 -24.67
N ASP A 124 -160.36 18.35 -24.41
CA ASP A 124 -159.81 17.22 -23.66
C ASP A 124 -158.83 16.37 -24.50
N ALA A 125 -159.06 16.23 -25.81
CA ALA A 125 -158.07 15.72 -26.75
C ALA A 125 -156.81 16.61 -26.80
N ARG A 126 -156.96 17.94 -26.78
CA ARG A 126 -155.81 18.87 -26.69
C ARG A 126 -155.08 18.72 -25.35
N ARG A 127 -155.79 18.71 -24.22
CA ARG A 127 -155.22 18.51 -22.87
C ARG A 127 -154.42 17.21 -22.77
N THR A 128 -154.92 16.11 -23.32
CA THR A 128 -154.23 14.81 -23.30
C THR A 128 -153.01 14.79 -24.25
N VAL A 129 -153.08 15.46 -25.41
CA VAL A 129 -151.90 15.70 -26.26
C VAL A 129 -150.84 16.56 -25.53
N ASP A 130 -151.25 17.64 -24.87
CA ASP A 130 -150.34 18.51 -24.11
C ASP A 130 -149.73 17.77 -22.90
N GLN A 131 -150.51 16.97 -22.17
CA GLN A 131 -150.03 16.13 -21.06
C GLN A 131 -149.00 15.10 -21.55
N THR A 132 -149.35 14.30 -22.57
CA THR A 132 -148.44 13.28 -23.12
C THR A 132 -147.21 13.90 -23.80
N ALA A 133 -147.30 15.09 -24.39
CA ALA A 133 -146.16 15.84 -24.88
C ALA A 133 -145.23 16.30 -23.73
N ASN A 134 -145.80 16.80 -22.62
CA ASN A 134 -145.04 17.17 -21.43
C ASN A 134 -144.38 15.96 -20.74
N GLU A 135 -145.07 14.82 -20.68
CA GLU A 135 -144.52 13.56 -20.14
C GLU A 135 -143.40 13.01 -21.04
N LYS A 136 -143.61 13.01 -22.36
CA LYS A 136 -142.57 12.66 -23.34
C LYS A 136 -141.36 13.58 -23.23
N ALA A 137 -141.56 14.89 -23.01
CA ALA A 137 -140.47 15.83 -22.80
C ALA A 137 -139.70 15.55 -21.50
N LYS A 138 -140.39 15.27 -20.39
CA LYS A 138 -139.76 14.85 -19.11
C LYS A 138 -138.95 13.57 -19.31
N LEU A 139 -139.54 12.51 -19.86
CA LEU A 139 -138.87 11.23 -20.11
C LEU A 139 -137.68 11.37 -21.07
N GLN A 140 -137.73 12.28 -22.04
CA GLN A 140 -136.58 12.60 -22.90
C GLN A 140 -135.47 13.38 -22.17
N LEU A 141 -135.80 14.25 -21.22
CA LEU A 141 -134.82 14.92 -20.37
C LEU A 141 -134.18 13.95 -19.38
N ASP A 142 -134.96 13.07 -18.75
CA ASP A 142 -134.46 12.02 -17.85
C ASP A 142 -133.60 11.00 -18.62
N ALA A 143 -134.04 10.54 -19.79
CA ALA A 143 -133.23 9.65 -20.64
C ALA A 143 -131.88 10.30 -21.03
N LYS A 144 -131.88 11.58 -21.40
CA LYS A 144 -130.63 12.33 -21.66
C LYS A 144 -129.77 12.48 -20.41
N LYS A 145 -130.37 12.78 -19.25
CA LYS A 145 -129.67 12.85 -17.96
C LYS A 145 -128.97 11.52 -17.66
N TRP A 146 -129.71 10.42 -17.66
CA TRP A 146 -129.17 9.08 -17.39
C TRP A 146 -128.15 8.64 -18.44
N GLN A 147 -128.32 9.02 -19.72
CA GLN A 147 -127.29 8.82 -20.75
C GLN A 147 -126.00 9.58 -20.39
N THR A 148 -126.06 10.88 -20.11
CA THR A 148 -124.86 11.65 -19.75
C THR A 148 -124.23 11.16 -18.44
N GLU A 149 -125.04 10.71 -17.47
CA GLU A 149 -124.53 10.13 -16.23
C GLU A 149 -123.77 8.81 -16.51
N ALA A 150 -124.35 7.91 -17.31
CA ALA A 150 -123.71 6.68 -17.77
C ALA A 150 -122.43 6.95 -18.58
N GLU A 151 -122.43 7.92 -19.49
CA GLU A 151 -121.24 8.35 -20.25
C GLU A 151 -120.14 8.87 -19.31
N THR A 152 -120.47 9.69 -18.30
CA THR A 152 -119.46 10.13 -17.32
C THR A 152 -118.97 8.99 -16.42
N LEU A 153 -119.81 8.01 -16.09
CA LEU A 153 -119.43 6.83 -15.31
C LEU A 153 -118.52 5.90 -16.13
N GLN A 154 -118.82 5.67 -17.40
CA GLN A 154 -117.92 4.96 -18.33
C GLN A 154 -116.59 5.69 -18.48
N ALA A 155 -116.59 7.02 -18.64
CA ALA A 155 -115.36 7.81 -18.72
C ALA A 155 -114.53 7.75 -17.41
N LYS A 156 -115.19 7.76 -16.24
CA LYS A 156 -114.53 7.56 -14.94
C LYS A 156 -113.95 6.15 -14.81
N LEU A 157 -114.71 5.11 -15.18
CA LEU A 157 -114.30 3.71 -15.13
C LEU A 157 -113.10 3.46 -16.05
N ALA A 158 -113.19 3.87 -17.32
CA ALA A 158 -112.08 3.77 -18.27
C ALA A 158 -110.87 4.63 -17.88
N LYS A 159 -111.04 5.68 -17.06
CA LYS A 159 -109.91 6.38 -16.44
C LYS A 159 -109.28 5.54 -15.32
N ARG A 160 -110.08 4.94 -14.44
CA ARG A 160 -109.57 4.06 -13.36
C ARG A 160 -108.88 2.80 -13.90
N GLU A 161 -109.39 2.19 -14.97
CA GLU A 161 -108.73 1.06 -15.64
C GLU A 161 -107.34 1.45 -16.16
N ARG A 162 -107.23 2.59 -16.84
CA ARG A 162 -105.92 3.11 -17.32
C ARG A 162 -104.97 3.44 -16.17
N GLU A 163 -105.47 4.01 -15.07
CA GLU A 163 -104.67 4.26 -13.86
C GLU A 163 -104.22 2.95 -13.21
N TRP A 164 -105.09 1.95 -13.12
CA TRP A 164 -104.81 0.63 -12.55
C TRP A 164 -103.78 -0.14 -13.39
N SER A 165 -103.99 -0.31 -14.69
CA SER A 165 -103.01 -0.95 -15.59
C SER A 165 -101.71 -0.14 -15.79
N ALA A 166 -101.64 1.11 -15.31
CA ALA A 166 -100.40 1.88 -15.20
C ALA A 166 -99.72 1.72 -13.82
N ALA A 167 -100.49 1.38 -12.78
CA ALA A 167 -99.96 0.98 -11.48
C ALA A 167 -99.41 -0.46 -11.52
N GLU A 168 -100.15 -1.40 -12.11
CA GLU A 168 -99.76 -2.80 -12.34
C GLU A 168 -98.43 -2.91 -13.12
N ARG A 169 -98.30 -2.16 -14.23
CA ARG A 169 -97.03 -2.05 -14.99
C ARG A 169 -95.88 -1.39 -14.19
N ARG A 170 -96.18 -0.59 -13.17
CA ARG A 170 -95.16 -0.04 -12.26
C ARG A 170 -94.77 -1.05 -11.18
N VAL A 171 -95.73 -1.82 -10.65
CA VAL A 171 -95.48 -2.90 -9.68
C VAL A 171 -94.59 -3.96 -10.31
N THR A 172 -94.98 -4.52 -11.46
CA THR A 172 -94.19 -5.52 -12.20
C THR A 172 -92.79 -5.03 -12.58
N SER A 173 -92.65 -3.75 -12.96
CA SER A 173 -91.34 -3.14 -13.23
C SER A 173 -90.48 -2.88 -11.97
N LEU A 174 -91.09 -2.77 -10.79
CA LEU A 174 -90.38 -2.67 -9.50
C LEU A 174 -90.04 -4.06 -8.95
N GLU A 175 -90.89 -5.05 -9.19
CA GLU A 175 -90.65 -6.46 -8.87
C GLU A 175 -89.46 -7.00 -9.67
N SER A 176 -89.39 -6.74 -10.98
CA SER A 176 -88.23 -7.14 -11.79
C SER A 176 -86.94 -6.47 -11.30
N GLN A 177 -86.98 -5.16 -11.01
CA GLN A 177 -85.84 -4.43 -10.43
C GLN A 177 -85.42 -5.00 -9.07
N ASN A 178 -86.38 -5.45 -8.24
CA ASN A 178 -86.08 -6.06 -6.95
C ASN A 178 -85.40 -7.43 -7.13
N VAL A 179 -85.87 -8.25 -8.08
CA VAL A 179 -85.20 -9.52 -8.46
C VAL A 179 -83.79 -9.27 -9.01
N ASP A 180 -83.60 -8.28 -9.89
CA ASP A 180 -82.29 -7.91 -10.42
C ASP A 180 -81.33 -7.44 -9.31
N LEU A 181 -81.80 -6.61 -8.38
CA LEU A 181 -81.02 -6.13 -7.24
C LEU A 181 -80.70 -7.27 -6.25
N GLN A 182 -81.65 -8.18 -6.01
CA GLN A 182 -81.40 -9.39 -5.21
C GLN A 182 -80.34 -10.28 -5.87
N GLY A 183 -80.42 -10.52 -7.18
CA GLY A 183 -79.43 -11.29 -7.93
C GLY A 183 -78.03 -10.68 -7.82
N ARG A 184 -77.91 -9.37 -8.01
CA ARG A 184 -76.64 -8.62 -7.86
C ARG A 184 -76.11 -8.64 -6.42
N LEU A 185 -77.00 -8.59 -5.41
CA LEU A 185 -76.61 -8.71 -4.00
C LEU A 185 -76.05 -10.11 -3.69
N HIS A 186 -76.72 -11.19 -4.14
CA HIS A 186 -76.22 -12.54 -3.95
C HIS A 186 -74.88 -12.77 -4.67
N GLN A 187 -74.70 -12.21 -5.88
CA GLN A 187 -73.43 -12.26 -6.59
C GLN A 187 -72.31 -11.52 -5.82
N ALA A 188 -72.59 -10.33 -5.30
CA ALA A 188 -71.62 -9.56 -4.51
C ALA A 188 -71.26 -10.25 -3.19
N LEU A 189 -72.22 -10.90 -2.53
CA LEU A 189 -71.98 -11.68 -1.31
C LEU A 189 -71.13 -12.94 -1.58
N ALA A 190 -71.32 -13.60 -2.72
CA ALA A 190 -70.45 -14.70 -3.14
C ALA A 190 -69.02 -14.20 -3.39
N GLN A 191 -68.86 -13.15 -4.19
CA GLN A 191 -67.55 -12.53 -4.48
C GLN A 191 -66.82 -12.04 -3.22
N LEU A 192 -67.55 -11.48 -2.25
CA LEU A 192 -66.99 -11.09 -0.94
C LEU A 192 -66.46 -12.31 -0.19
N LYS A 193 -67.25 -13.39 -0.11
CA LYS A 193 -66.86 -14.62 0.59
C LYS A 193 -65.64 -15.30 -0.06
N ASP A 194 -65.57 -15.30 -1.39
CA ASP A 194 -64.43 -15.87 -2.13
C ASP A 194 -63.16 -15.03 -1.86
N ALA A 195 -63.27 -13.70 -1.93
CA ALA A 195 -62.16 -12.79 -1.59
C ALA A 195 -61.75 -12.84 -0.10
N GLU A 196 -62.67 -13.09 0.83
CA GLU A 196 -62.37 -13.36 2.24
C GLU A 196 -61.59 -14.66 2.42
N ALA A 197 -61.95 -15.72 1.69
CA ALA A 197 -61.24 -16.99 1.69
C ALA A 197 -59.83 -16.88 1.09
N GLU A 198 -59.67 -16.13 -0.01
CA GLU A 198 -58.35 -15.79 -0.57
C GLU A 198 -57.51 -14.99 0.43
N ARG A 199 -58.10 -13.96 1.07
CA ARG A 199 -57.42 -13.16 2.10
C ARG A 199 -56.95 -14.03 3.28
N ASP A 200 -57.76 -14.99 3.74
CA ASP A 200 -57.37 -15.91 4.82
C ASP A 200 -56.38 -16.99 4.39
N ALA A 201 -56.35 -17.38 3.11
CA ALA A 201 -55.30 -18.24 2.56
C ALA A 201 -53.96 -17.48 2.53
N MET A 202 -53.92 -16.30 1.92
CA MET A 202 -52.74 -15.44 1.83
C MET A 202 -52.22 -15.04 3.22
N ALA A 203 -53.11 -14.79 4.19
CA ALA A 203 -52.71 -14.51 5.58
C ALA A 203 -52.01 -15.71 6.25
N LYS A 204 -52.47 -16.95 6.00
CA LYS A 204 -51.80 -18.17 6.50
C LYS A 204 -50.46 -18.41 5.83
N GLU A 205 -50.32 -18.11 4.53
CA GLU A 205 -49.04 -18.21 3.82
C GLU A 205 -48.03 -17.18 4.31
N LEU A 206 -48.44 -15.91 4.48
CA LEU A 206 -47.60 -14.87 5.08
C LEU A 206 -47.15 -15.24 6.50
N GLU A 207 -48.04 -15.82 7.30
CA GLU A 207 -47.73 -16.25 8.67
C GLU A 207 -46.82 -17.49 8.73
N LYS A 208 -46.90 -18.38 7.72
CA LYS A 208 -45.94 -19.47 7.53
C LYS A 208 -44.57 -18.92 7.14
N LEU A 209 -44.51 -18.04 6.13
CA LEU A 209 -43.27 -17.43 5.64
C LEU A 209 -42.55 -16.60 6.71
N ARG A 210 -43.31 -15.93 7.61
CA ARG A 210 -42.74 -15.28 8.81
C ARG A 210 -42.04 -16.27 9.73
N LYS A 211 -42.69 -17.38 10.08
CA LYS A 211 -42.09 -18.42 10.94
C LYS A 211 -40.88 -19.09 10.29
N GLU A 212 -40.90 -19.27 8.98
CA GLU A 212 -39.74 -19.79 8.23
C GLU A 212 -38.58 -18.78 8.21
N LEU A 213 -38.87 -17.49 8.02
CA LEU A 213 -37.88 -16.41 8.14
C LEU A 213 -37.30 -16.29 9.56
N GLU A 214 -38.14 -16.31 10.59
CA GLU A 214 -37.73 -16.30 12.00
C GLU A 214 -36.79 -17.48 12.31
N ALA A 215 -37.16 -18.70 11.89
CA ALA A 215 -36.33 -19.88 12.05
C ALA A 215 -34.98 -19.77 11.30
N GLU A 216 -34.96 -19.21 10.08
CA GLU A 216 -33.70 -18.97 9.36
C GLU A 216 -32.86 -17.85 10.00
N THR A 217 -33.45 -16.78 10.52
CA THR A 217 -32.68 -15.75 11.25
C THR A 217 -32.03 -16.32 12.51
N LEU A 218 -32.71 -17.21 13.24
CA LEU A 218 -32.16 -17.88 14.41
C LEU A 218 -31.06 -18.86 14.03
N ARG A 219 -31.25 -19.69 12.98
CA ARG A 219 -30.19 -20.55 12.41
C ARG A 219 -28.95 -19.74 11.99
N ASN A 220 -29.15 -18.58 11.39
CA ASN A 220 -28.06 -17.70 10.94
C ASN A 220 -27.29 -17.10 12.12
N VAL A 221 -27.99 -16.70 13.19
CA VAL A 221 -27.36 -16.27 14.46
C VAL A 221 -26.58 -17.41 15.10
N ASP A 222 -27.15 -18.61 15.21
CA ASP A 222 -26.46 -19.79 15.75
C ASP A 222 -25.19 -20.16 14.97
N LEU A 223 -25.25 -20.09 13.63
CA LEU A 223 -24.10 -20.35 12.76
C LEU A 223 -23.03 -19.26 12.89
N ARG A 224 -23.40 -17.98 13.00
CA ARG A 224 -22.46 -16.88 13.28
C ARG A 224 -21.80 -17.03 14.65
N ASN A 225 -22.56 -17.41 15.68
CA ASN A 225 -22.04 -17.65 17.02
C ASN A 225 -21.02 -18.80 17.02
N LYS A 226 -21.36 -19.94 16.40
CA LYS A 226 -20.44 -21.08 16.22
C LYS A 226 -19.18 -20.71 15.43
N ALA A 227 -19.31 -19.94 14.35
CA ALA A 227 -18.18 -19.47 13.55
C ALA A 227 -17.27 -18.51 14.36
N LYS A 228 -17.86 -17.66 15.21
CA LYS A 228 -17.11 -16.78 16.13
C LYS A 228 -16.34 -17.61 17.16
N THR A 229 -17.00 -18.56 17.85
CA THR A 229 -16.34 -19.44 18.82
C THR A 229 -15.19 -20.22 18.17
N LEU A 230 -15.40 -20.80 16.99
CA LEU A 230 -14.32 -21.51 16.26
C LEU A 230 -13.17 -20.59 15.83
N SER A 231 -13.42 -19.30 15.57
CA SER A 231 -12.35 -18.33 15.34
C SER A 231 -11.59 -18.01 16.63
N GLU A 232 -12.30 -17.83 17.75
CA GLU A 232 -11.73 -17.53 19.06
C GLU A 232 -10.90 -18.72 19.60
N ASP A 233 -11.38 -19.95 19.41
CA ASP A 233 -10.64 -21.20 19.69
C ASP A 233 -9.37 -21.33 18.82
N LEU A 234 -9.47 -21.01 17.53
CA LEU A 234 -8.36 -21.10 16.57
C LEU A 234 -7.30 -20.02 16.82
N ASP A 235 -7.69 -18.81 17.20
CA ASP A 235 -6.76 -17.75 17.59
C ASP A 235 -6.14 -18.00 18.98
N PHE A 236 -6.87 -18.65 19.91
CA PHE A 236 -6.31 -19.19 21.14
C PHE A 236 -5.25 -20.28 20.85
N GLN A 237 -5.55 -21.23 19.96
CA GLN A 237 -4.59 -22.26 19.54
C GLN A 237 -3.33 -21.66 18.89
N LYS A 238 -3.46 -20.65 18.01
CA LYS A 238 -2.29 -19.90 17.49
C LYS A 238 -1.46 -19.31 18.63
N SER A 239 -2.08 -18.63 19.59
CA SER A 239 -1.38 -18.02 20.72
C SER A 239 -0.71 -19.06 21.63
N LEU A 240 -1.29 -20.25 21.76
CA LEU A 240 -0.68 -21.37 22.48
C LEU A 240 0.55 -21.90 21.73
N TYR A 241 0.42 -22.25 20.44
CA TYR A 241 1.54 -22.72 19.63
C TYR A 241 2.66 -21.69 19.48
N GLU A 242 2.33 -20.39 19.46
CA GLU A 242 3.34 -19.32 19.45
C GLU A 242 4.10 -19.24 20.78
N LYS A 243 3.44 -19.45 21.92
CA LYS A 243 4.09 -19.55 23.24
C LYS A 243 4.94 -20.81 23.36
N GLU A 244 4.42 -21.98 22.98
CA GLU A 244 5.18 -23.24 22.95
C GLU A 244 6.43 -23.10 22.08
N LEU A 245 6.32 -22.45 20.91
CA LEU A 245 7.46 -22.18 20.03
C LEU A 245 8.44 -21.17 20.63
N GLN A 246 7.98 -20.17 21.39
CA GLN A 246 8.83 -19.24 22.13
C GLN A 246 9.56 -19.95 23.28
N GLU A 247 8.89 -20.80 24.04
CA GLU A 247 9.50 -21.61 25.11
C GLU A 247 10.55 -22.57 24.56
N VAL A 248 10.26 -23.30 23.47
CA VAL A 248 11.24 -24.16 22.79
C VAL A 248 12.43 -23.36 22.26
N ARG A 249 12.21 -22.15 21.72
CA ARG A 249 13.31 -21.24 21.31
C ARG A 249 14.15 -20.79 22.49
N VAL A 250 13.54 -20.43 23.61
CA VAL A 250 14.26 -20.03 24.83
C VAL A 250 15.09 -21.20 25.38
N VAL A 251 14.50 -22.38 25.52
CA VAL A 251 15.20 -23.59 25.99
C VAL A 251 16.38 -23.94 25.08
N LYS A 252 16.19 -23.89 23.75
CA LYS A 252 17.27 -24.13 22.78
C LYS A 252 18.33 -23.02 22.81
N GLN A 253 17.95 -21.77 23.01
CA GLN A 253 18.89 -20.67 23.15
C GLN A 253 19.73 -20.79 24.43
N THR A 254 19.13 -21.20 25.56
CA THR A 254 19.86 -21.49 26.80
C THR A 254 20.81 -22.67 26.64
N GLU A 255 20.37 -23.77 26.00
CA GLU A 255 21.19 -24.94 25.71
C GLU A 255 22.40 -24.58 24.83
N ILE A 256 22.21 -23.74 23.80
CA ILE A 256 23.31 -23.22 22.98
C ILE A 256 24.27 -22.39 23.85
N THR A 257 23.78 -21.44 24.66
CA THR A 257 24.66 -20.62 25.52
C THR A 257 25.38 -21.43 26.61
N GLU A 258 24.79 -22.52 27.10
CA GLU A 258 25.46 -23.46 28.00
C GLU A 258 26.56 -24.26 27.28
N ILE A 259 26.31 -24.70 26.04
CA ILE A 259 27.30 -25.41 25.23
C ILE A 259 28.46 -24.48 24.86
N ASP A 260 28.17 -23.26 24.40
CA ASP A 260 29.17 -22.23 24.09
C ASP A 260 29.96 -21.83 25.35
N GLY A 261 29.28 -21.68 26.50
CA GLY A 261 29.91 -21.41 27.79
C GLY A 261 30.88 -22.53 28.20
N ARG A 262 30.42 -23.78 28.21
CA ARG A 262 31.27 -24.96 28.50
C ARG A 262 32.39 -25.16 27.49
N LEU A 263 32.17 -24.80 26.23
CA LEU A 263 33.18 -24.88 25.16
C LEU A 263 34.25 -23.80 25.36
N LYS A 264 33.84 -22.56 25.62
CA LYS A 264 34.73 -21.45 25.97
C LYS A 264 35.56 -21.77 27.22
N GLU A 265 34.91 -22.24 28.30
CA GLU A 265 35.58 -22.63 29.53
C GLU A 265 36.64 -23.72 29.29
N ARG A 266 36.35 -24.72 28.46
CA ARG A 266 37.32 -25.75 28.05
C ARG A 266 38.46 -25.21 27.20
N TYR A 267 38.25 -24.17 26.39
CA TYR A 267 39.32 -23.50 25.65
C TYR A 267 40.18 -22.63 26.59
N GLU A 268 39.56 -21.92 27.54
CA GLU A 268 40.27 -21.13 28.55
C GLU A 268 41.08 -22.02 29.50
N GLN A 269 40.54 -23.17 29.92
CA GLN A 269 41.26 -24.21 30.68
C GLN A 269 42.47 -24.73 29.89
N ARG A 270 42.28 -25.24 28.65
CA ARG A 270 43.39 -25.73 27.82
C ARG A 270 44.46 -24.67 27.53
N LEU A 271 44.05 -23.41 27.38
CA LEU A 271 44.99 -22.30 27.21
C LEU A 271 45.76 -22.02 28.51
N ALA A 272 45.10 -22.07 29.67
CA ALA A 272 45.77 -21.97 30.97
C ALA A 272 46.72 -23.14 31.21
N ASP A 273 46.31 -24.37 30.91
CA ASP A 273 47.12 -25.60 31.02
C ASP A 273 48.39 -25.47 30.16
N THR A 274 48.25 -25.16 28.86
CA THR A 274 49.41 -25.01 27.96
C THR A 274 50.29 -23.80 28.29
N LEU A 275 49.74 -22.73 28.86
CA LEU A 275 50.54 -21.62 29.41
C LEU A 275 51.24 -21.99 30.71
N MET A 276 50.69 -22.91 31.51
CA MET A 276 51.30 -23.43 32.73
C MET A 276 52.41 -24.43 32.39
N GLU A 277 52.18 -25.36 31.47
CA GLU A 277 53.20 -26.27 30.91
C GLU A 277 54.37 -25.47 30.31
N LEU A 278 54.10 -24.40 29.55
CA LEU A 278 55.14 -23.55 28.99
C LEU A 278 55.94 -22.79 30.07
N ARG A 279 55.28 -22.35 31.15
CA ARG A 279 55.96 -21.76 32.31
C ARG A 279 56.82 -22.78 33.05
N GLU A 280 56.28 -23.96 33.33
CA GLU A 280 57.00 -25.04 34.01
C GLU A 280 58.20 -25.53 33.18
N GLN A 281 58.07 -25.58 31.84
CA GLN A 281 59.20 -25.81 30.94
C GLN A 281 60.27 -24.71 31.04
N TYR A 282 59.90 -23.43 31.08
CA TYR A 282 60.87 -22.34 31.25
C TYR A 282 61.48 -22.30 32.66
N GLU A 283 60.71 -22.57 33.70
CA GLU A 283 61.19 -22.61 35.10
C GLU A 283 62.12 -23.80 35.30
N SER A 284 61.77 -24.99 34.77
CA SER A 284 62.64 -26.17 34.73
C SER A 284 63.91 -25.92 33.91
N GLN A 285 63.81 -25.28 32.73
CA GLN A 285 64.99 -24.91 31.95
C GLN A 285 65.88 -23.88 32.68
N MET A 286 65.30 -22.92 33.40
CA MET A 286 66.06 -21.96 34.21
C MET A 286 66.68 -22.59 35.45
N GLN A 287 66.02 -23.58 36.06
CA GLN A 287 66.58 -24.39 37.13
C GLN A 287 67.75 -25.24 36.62
N LEU A 288 67.60 -25.95 35.50
CA LEU A 288 68.68 -26.73 34.89
C LEU A 288 69.87 -25.84 34.50
N ASN A 289 69.65 -24.69 33.84
CA ASN A 289 70.72 -23.72 33.55
C ASN A 289 71.42 -23.23 34.83
N ARG A 290 70.68 -23.09 35.94
CA ARG A 290 71.22 -22.68 37.24
C ARG A 290 72.02 -23.81 37.91
N GLU A 291 71.55 -25.05 37.83
CA GLU A 291 72.22 -26.24 38.34
C GLU A 291 73.49 -26.54 37.53
N GLU A 292 73.44 -26.50 36.20
CA GLU A 292 74.62 -26.60 35.32
C GLU A 292 75.65 -25.50 35.62
N MET A 293 75.22 -24.25 35.82
CA MET A 293 76.11 -23.17 36.24
C MET A 293 76.70 -23.42 37.63
N GLN A 294 75.91 -23.89 38.60
CA GLN A 294 76.38 -24.24 39.93
C GLN A 294 77.42 -25.37 39.86
N ASP A 295 77.14 -26.45 39.11
CA ASP A 295 78.08 -27.55 38.88
C ASP A 295 79.37 -27.07 38.20
N ILE A 296 79.29 -26.15 37.23
CA ILE A 296 80.49 -25.54 36.62
C ILE A 296 81.29 -24.75 37.67
N TYR A 297 80.65 -23.99 38.56
CA TYR A 297 81.34 -23.28 39.63
C TYR A 297 81.90 -24.22 40.71
N GLU A 298 81.17 -25.26 41.10
CA GLU A 298 81.59 -26.26 42.08
C GLU A 298 82.74 -27.11 41.56
N ASN A 299 82.67 -27.60 40.32
CA ASN A 299 83.76 -28.33 39.68
C ASN A 299 84.99 -27.43 39.56
N LYS A 300 84.84 -26.16 39.13
CA LYS A 300 85.96 -25.22 39.05
C LYS A 300 86.54 -24.86 40.42
N MET A 301 85.73 -24.83 41.48
CA MET A 301 86.20 -24.64 42.85
C MET A 301 86.95 -25.90 43.35
N ARG A 302 86.45 -27.09 43.04
CA ARG A 302 87.05 -28.40 43.34
C ARG A 302 88.37 -28.60 42.61
N ASP A 303 88.47 -28.17 41.36
CA ASP A 303 89.71 -28.13 40.58
C ASP A 303 90.72 -27.16 41.19
N LEU A 304 90.29 -25.96 41.61
CA LEU A 304 91.16 -24.99 42.29
C LEU A 304 91.62 -25.50 43.67
N GLN A 305 90.76 -26.18 44.42
CA GLN A 305 91.12 -26.86 45.67
C GLN A 305 92.13 -27.98 45.42
N SER A 306 91.87 -28.85 44.44
CA SER A 306 92.78 -29.92 44.01
C SER A 306 94.15 -29.39 43.56
N LEU A 307 94.18 -28.30 42.78
CA LEU A 307 95.42 -27.63 42.37
C LEU A 307 96.17 -26.98 43.55
N LEU A 308 95.46 -26.47 44.56
CA LEU A 308 96.06 -25.95 45.79
C LEU A 308 96.60 -27.07 46.69
N GLU A 309 95.89 -28.19 46.82
CA GLU A 309 96.32 -29.38 47.55
C GLU A 309 97.50 -30.07 46.84
N GLN A 310 97.45 -30.22 45.52
CA GLN A 310 98.56 -30.69 44.71
C GLN A 310 99.78 -29.77 44.86
N ARG A 311 99.60 -28.44 44.79
CA ARG A 311 100.70 -27.49 45.00
C ARG A 311 101.22 -27.48 46.46
N SER A 312 100.37 -27.82 47.42
CA SER A 312 100.75 -28.00 48.84
C SER A 312 101.57 -29.27 49.04
N THR A 313 101.14 -30.41 48.47
CA THR A 313 101.90 -31.67 48.49
C THR A 313 103.20 -31.56 47.70
N ASP A 314 103.22 -30.87 46.56
CA ASP A 314 104.42 -30.51 45.79
C ASP A 314 105.39 -29.60 46.56
N SER A 315 104.87 -28.78 47.48
CA SER A 315 105.67 -27.96 48.37
C SER A 315 106.19 -28.77 49.56
N SER A 316 105.39 -29.72 50.05
CA SER A 316 105.76 -30.64 51.13
C SER A 316 106.84 -31.63 50.68
N SER A 317 106.72 -32.22 49.49
CA SER A 317 107.71 -33.13 48.92
C SER A 317 109.05 -32.41 48.70
N LYS A 318 109.05 -31.21 48.11
CA LYS A 318 110.26 -30.38 47.97
C LYS A 318 110.86 -29.97 49.32
N MET A 319 110.03 -29.73 50.34
CA MET A 319 110.50 -29.51 51.72
C MET A 319 111.12 -30.78 52.33
N GLU A 320 110.60 -31.96 52.01
CA GLU A 320 111.10 -33.27 52.46
C GLU A 320 112.42 -33.66 51.77
N GLU A 321 112.50 -33.47 50.45
CA GLU A 321 113.74 -33.53 49.67
C GLU A 321 114.79 -32.59 50.27
N MET A 322 114.43 -31.34 50.57
CA MET A 322 115.31 -30.36 51.21
C MET A 322 115.76 -30.78 52.61
N ARG A 323 114.93 -31.48 53.41
CA ARG A 323 115.38 -32.12 54.67
C ARG A 323 116.38 -33.23 54.40
N SER A 324 116.15 -34.07 53.38
CA SER A 324 117.07 -35.16 53.01
C SER A 324 118.43 -34.65 52.53
N TYR A 325 118.45 -33.56 51.74
CA TYR A 325 119.69 -32.91 51.30
C TYR A 325 120.45 -32.27 52.47
N LYS A 326 119.76 -31.65 53.44
CA LYS A 326 120.40 -31.14 54.67
C LYS A 326 121.02 -32.24 55.51
N SER A 327 120.29 -33.31 55.79
CA SER A 327 120.82 -34.46 56.54
C SER A 327 122.01 -35.12 55.83
N ARG A 328 121.98 -35.20 54.49
CA ARG A 328 123.11 -35.68 53.68
C ARG A 328 124.30 -34.73 53.70
N LEU A 329 124.10 -33.41 53.74
CA LEU A 329 125.15 -32.42 53.93
C LEU A 329 125.78 -32.52 55.32
N GLU A 330 124.98 -32.70 56.38
CA GLU A 330 125.48 -32.93 57.76
C GLU A 330 126.33 -34.21 57.85
N GLY A 331 125.89 -35.28 57.19
CA GLY A 331 126.65 -36.55 57.07
C GLY A 331 127.95 -36.43 56.27
N LEU A 332 128.01 -35.55 55.26
CA LEU A 332 129.25 -35.26 54.54
C LEU A 332 130.17 -34.32 55.34
N ASN A 333 129.61 -33.32 56.03
CA ASN A 333 130.37 -32.35 56.81
C ASN A 333 131.06 -32.99 58.02
N SER A 334 130.38 -33.90 58.71
CA SER A 334 131.00 -34.72 59.78
C SER A 334 132.16 -35.58 59.24
N LYS A 335 132.03 -36.14 58.03
CA LYS A 335 133.12 -36.89 57.38
C LYS A 335 134.30 -36.00 56.96
N ILE A 336 134.05 -34.75 56.57
CA ILE A 336 135.10 -33.77 56.29
C ILE A 336 135.90 -33.47 57.57
N SER A 337 135.24 -33.11 58.68
CA SER A 337 135.95 -32.81 59.94
C SER A 337 136.71 -34.01 60.52
N GLU A 338 136.21 -35.24 60.32
CA GLU A 338 136.95 -36.45 60.67
C GLU A 338 138.27 -36.57 59.88
N LEU A 339 138.24 -36.35 58.56
CA LEU A 339 139.43 -36.36 57.70
C LEU A 339 140.39 -35.19 57.99
N GLU A 340 139.87 -34.00 58.30
CA GLU A 340 140.67 -32.83 58.70
C GLU A 340 141.48 -33.13 59.97
N SER A 341 140.87 -33.78 60.96
CA SER A 341 141.55 -34.18 62.21
C SER A 341 142.71 -35.16 61.96
N GLN A 342 142.52 -36.13 61.05
CA GLN A 342 143.55 -37.08 60.65
C GLN A 342 144.71 -36.36 59.93
N ASN A 343 144.39 -35.45 59.02
CA ASN A 343 145.37 -34.69 58.24
C ASN A 343 146.24 -33.78 59.14
N LEU A 344 145.65 -33.14 60.15
CA LEU A 344 146.37 -32.39 61.19
C LEU A 344 147.36 -33.28 61.97
N SER A 345 146.95 -34.49 62.37
CA SER A 345 147.83 -35.42 63.11
C SER A 345 149.04 -35.87 62.29
N LEU A 346 148.86 -36.13 60.99
CA LEU A 346 149.94 -36.49 60.06
C LEU A 346 150.87 -35.29 59.79
N THR A 347 150.31 -34.09 59.64
CA THR A 347 151.09 -32.86 59.41
C THR A 347 151.99 -32.52 60.60
N ALA A 348 151.53 -32.76 61.84
CA ALA A 348 152.38 -32.62 63.03
C ALA A 348 153.56 -33.61 63.02
N ARG A 349 153.29 -34.87 62.65
CA ARG A 349 154.30 -35.95 62.60
C ARG A 349 155.43 -35.69 61.61
N VAL A 350 155.17 -34.97 60.52
CA VAL A 350 156.19 -34.58 59.52
C VAL A 350 157.16 -33.53 60.10
N ARG A 351 156.63 -32.47 60.72
CA ARG A 351 157.44 -31.35 61.24
C ARG A 351 158.47 -31.76 62.30
N ASP A 352 158.13 -32.74 63.14
CA ASP A 352 159.07 -33.28 64.13
C ASP A 352 160.27 -34.01 63.49
N LEU A 353 160.08 -34.62 62.32
CA LEU A 353 161.14 -35.31 61.58
C LEU A 353 162.02 -34.31 60.81
N GLU A 354 161.42 -33.31 60.18
CA GLU A 354 162.13 -32.23 59.48
C GLU A 354 163.09 -31.50 60.44
N ARG A 355 162.61 -31.16 61.64
CA ARG A 355 163.41 -30.46 62.67
C ARG A 355 164.66 -31.23 63.11
N LEU A 356 164.69 -32.56 63.00
CA LEU A 356 165.87 -33.37 63.33
C LEU A 356 166.91 -33.33 62.21
N LEU A 357 166.47 -33.41 60.95
CA LEU A 357 167.33 -33.46 59.76
C LEU A 357 168.20 -32.19 59.61
N ASP A 358 167.64 -31.02 59.90
CA ASP A 358 168.37 -29.75 59.74
C ASP A 358 169.42 -29.51 60.83
N GLN A 359 169.25 -30.09 62.04
CA GLN A 359 170.28 -30.04 63.09
C GLN A 359 171.56 -30.81 62.71
N GLU A 360 171.43 -31.95 62.02
CA GLU A 360 172.59 -32.71 61.52
C GLU A 360 173.31 -31.96 60.39
N ARG A 361 172.56 -31.37 59.45
CA ARG A 361 173.09 -30.54 58.36
C ARG A 361 173.90 -29.35 58.88
N GLU A 362 173.37 -28.65 59.88
CA GLU A 362 174.02 -27.51 60.53
C GLU A 362 175.34 -27.87 61.22
N TRP A 363 175.48 -29.10 61.73
CA TRP A 363 176.72 -29.58 62.33
C TRP A 363 177.78 -29.85 61.27
N HIS A 364 177.41 -30.54 60.18
CA HIS A 364 178.33 -30.83 59.08
C HIS A 364 178.82 -29.56 58.34
N GLY A 365 177.93 -28.59 58.10
CA GLY A 365 178.30 -27.36 57.37
C GLY A 365 179.39 -26.53 58.06
N ARG A 366 179.35 -26.43 59.39
CA ARG A 366 180.36 -25.69 60.18
C ARG A 366 181.74 -26.35 60.12
N ALA A 367 181.81 -27.67 60.01
CA ALA A 367 183.07 -28.41 59.92
C ALA A 367 183.76 -28.24 58.55
N LEU A 368 183.00 -28.00 57.47
CA LEU A 368 183.53 -27.85 56.12
C LEU A 368 184.22 -26.49 55.93
N MET A 369 183.52 -25.40 56.26
CA MET A 369 184.02 -24.01 56.12
C MET A 369 185.39 -23.81 56.77
N ALA A 370 185.59 -24.37 57.96
CA ALA A 370 186.84 -24.25 58.73
C ALA A 370 188.05 -24.97 58.08
N LYS A 371 187.86 -25.80 57.05
CA LYS A 371 188.94 -26.37 56.23
C LYS A 371 189.17 -25.58 54.93
N GLU A 372 188.18 -24.85 54.44
CA GLU A 372 188.29 -24.08 53.20
C GLU A 372 189.06 -22.75 53.40
N GLU A 373 188.90 -22.09 54.54
CA GLU A 373 189.70 -20.91 54.92
C GLU A 373 191.20 -21.23 55.09
N GLU A 374 191.53 -22.44 55.56
CA GLU A 374 192.90 -22.89 55.75
C GLU A 374 193.60 -23.14 54.40
N ILE A 375 192.85 -23.55 53.38
CA ILE A 375 193.33 -23.77 52.00
C ILE A 375 193.49 -22.44 51.24
N SER A 376 192.59 -21.47 51.44
CA SER A 376 192.68 -20.17 50.72
C SER A 376 193.88 -19.35 51.18
N ARG A 377 194.16 -19.34 52.50
CA ARG A 377 195.31 -18.62 53.08
C ARG A 377 196.65 -19.08 52.50
N LEU A 378 196.88 -20.40 52.42
CA LEU A 378 198.11 -20.98 51.88
C LEU A 378 198.32 -20.71 50.38
N ARG A 379 197.27 -20.36 49.63
CA ARG A 379 197.39 -19.99 48.20
C ARG A 379 197.89 -18.56 48.00
N SER A 380 197.36 -17.60 48.77
CA SER A 380 197.78 -16.19 48.66
C SER A 380 199.28 -16.03 48.93
N GLU A 381 199.78 -16.71 49.96
CA GLU A 381 201.17 -16.61 50.43
C GLU A 381 202.19 -17.14 49.38
N ILE A 382 201.75 -17.98 48.44
CA ILE A 382 202.55 -18.46 47.30
C ILE A 382 202.52 -17.46 46.13
N GLU A 383 201.36 -16.85 45.85
CA GLU A 383 201.20 -15.89 44.74
C GLU A 383 201.95 -14.58 44.99
N ASP A 384 202.08 -14.15 46.25
CA ASP A 384 202.82 -12.94 46.61
C ASP A 384 204.35 -13.15 46.46
N GLN A 385 204.89 -14.29 46.93
CA GLN A 385 206.32 -14.62 46.75
C GLN A 385 206.71 -14.73 45.28
N LEU A 386 205.84 -15.26 44.42
CA LEU A 386 206.10 -15.36 42.97
C LEU A 386 206.22 -13.98 42.30
N ARG A 387 205.51 -12.96 42.79
CA ARG A 387 205.59 -11.59 42.26
C ARG A 387 206.92 -10.90 42.61
N GLU A 388 207.40 -11.03 43.84
CA GLU A 388 208.66 -10.39 44.27
C GLU A 388 209.90 -10.88 43.49
N TYR A 389 209.91 -12.17 43.08
CA TYR A 389 210.98 -12.71 42.22
C TYR A 389 210.92 -12.22 40.76
N GLN A 390 209.74 -11.81 40.27
CA GLN A 390 209.55 -11.35 38.90
C GLN A 390 210.13 -9.93 38.71
N ASP A 391 209.71 -8.99 39.56
CA ASP A 391 210.07 -7.56 39.45
C ASP A 391 211.60 -7.33 39.57
N LEU A 392 212.27 -8.12 40.42
CA LEU A 392 213.71 -8.04 40.64
C LEU A 392 214.54 -8.43 39.39
N LEU A 393 213.99 -9.30 38.53
CA LEU A 393 214.67 -9.77 37.32
C LEU A 393 214.62 -8.73 36.20
N ASP A 394 213.48 -8.06 36.00
CA ASP A 394 213.31 -7.07 34.93
C ASP A 394 214.18 -5.83 35.15
N ILE A 395 214.37 -5.41 36.41
CA ILE A 395 215.32 -4.34 36.79
C ILE A 395 216.76 -4.70 36.36
N LYS A 396 217.15 -5.96 36.48
CA LYS A 396 218.48 -6.44 36.07
C LYS A 396 218.64 -6.40 34.54
N VAL A 397 217.59 -6.76 33.78
CA VAL A 397 217.60 -6.73 32.31
C VAL A 397 217.75 -5.30 31.77
N ALA A 398 217.13 -4.31 32.41
CA ALA A 398 217.26 -2.91 32.02
C ALA A 398 218.72 -2.41 32.06
N LEU A 399 219.45 -2.70 33.15
CA LEU A 399 220.83 -2.24 33.36
C LEU A 399 221.84 -2.84 32.37
N ASP A 400 221.66 -4.11 31.96
CA ASP A 400 222.49 -4.73 30.91
C ASP A 400 222.33 -4.00 29.55
N LEU A 401 221.12 -3.51 29.27
CA LEU A 401 220.79 -2.85 28.00
C LEU A 401 221.46 -1.48 27.86
N GLU A 402 221.58 -0.72 28.95
CA GLU A 402 222.27 0.57 28.97
C GLU A 402 223.78 0.42 28.72
N ILE A 403 224.42 -0.59 29.33
CA ILE A 403 225.84 -0.89 29.11
C ILE A 403 226.11 -1.27 27.64
N ALA A 404 225.16 -1.97 27.00
CA ALA A 404 225.26 -2.33 25.59
C ALA A 404 225.21 -1.12 24.65
N ALA A 405 224.52 -0.03 25.03
CA ALA A 405 224.49 1.20 24.25
C ALA A 405 225.85 1.94 24.28
N TYR A 406 226.46 2.06 25.47
CA TYR A 406 227.69 2.85 25.62
C TYR A 406 228.94 2.25 24.95
N ARG A 407 229.01 0.93 24.75
CA ARG A 407 230.12 0.31 24.01
C ARG A 407 230.03 0.54 22.49
N LYS A 408 228.83 0.67 21.93
CA LYS A 408 228.59 0.61 20.48
C LYS A 408 228.82 1.93 19.72
N LEU A 409 229.29 2.98 20.42
CA LEU A 409 229.55 4.30 19.82
C LEU A 409 231.04 4.56 19.54
N LEU A 410 231.96 3.73 20.06
CA LEU A 410 233.40 4.00 20.02
C LEU A 410 234.18 3.06 19.08
N GLU A 411 233.79 1.79 18.99
CA GLU A 411 234.42 0.79 18.12
C GLU A 411 233.30 0.15 17.28
N GLY A 412 233.35 0.11 15.94
CA GLY A 412 234.51 0.30 15.03
C GLY A 412 235.07 -1.03 14.51
N GLU A 413 234.62 -2.14 15.09
CA GLU A 413 235.04 -3.53 14.87
C GLU A 413 233.80 -4.46 14.75
N GLU A 414 233.95 -5.58 14.03
CA GLU A 414 233.18 -6.87 14.08
C GLU A 414 231.60 -6.93 14.05
N SER A 415 230.98 -7.62 13.05
CA SER A 415 229.49 -7.66 12.71
C SER A 415 228.77 -9.07 12.61
N ARG A 416 227.41 -9.36 12.94
CA ARG A 416 226.46 -10.60 12.65
C ARG A 416 224.79 -10.77 13.22
N LEU A 417 223.43 -10.69 12.55
CA LEU A 417 221.77 -11.22 12.70
C LEU A 417 220.11 -10.59 12.35
N HIS A 418 218.71 -11.18 12.36
CA HIS A 418 217.11 -10.81 11.79
C HIS A 418 215.42 -11.37 12.15
N ILE A 419 214.02 -10.92 11.74
CA ILE A 419 212.38 -11.47 11.91
C ILE A 419 210.74 -10.86 11.42
N THR A 420 209.33 -11.44 11.32
CA THR A 420 207.66 -10.90 11.27
C THR A 420 206.07 -11.57 10.72
N PRO A 421 204.60 -11.19 10.94
CA PRO A 421 203.02 -11.77 10.59
C PRO A 421 201.34 -11.08 10.46
N SER A 422 199.96 -11.63 10.10
CA SER A 422 198.30 -11.09 10.11
C SER A 422 196.68 -11.80 9.68
N ALA A 423 195.24 -11.29 9.69
CA ALA A 423 193.63 -11.88 9.42
C ALA A 423 191.97 -11.17 9.15
N SER A 424 190.57 -11.73 8.95
CA SER A 424 188.95 -11.13 8.74
C SER A 424 187.30 -11.85 8.50
N THR A 425 185.88 -11.32 8.38
CA THR A 425 184.23 -11.87 8.13
C THR A 425 182.72 -11.02 7.67
N SER A 426 181.20 -11.09 7.52
CA SER A 426 179.61 -11.77 7.53
C SER A 426 178.09 -11.01 6.95
N GLY A 427 176.57 -11.12 6.75
CA GLY A 427 175.01 -11.82 6.77
C GLY A 427 173.36 -11.18 6.34
N ALA A 428 171.95 -11.74 6.21
CA ALA A 428 170.38 -11.17 5.77
C ALA A 428 168.68 -11.84 5.76
N GLU A 429 167.30 -11.28 5.43
CA GLU A 429 165.64 -11.80 5.28
C GLU A 429 164.16 -10.93 4.72
N MET A 430 162.64 -10.95 4.51
CA MET A 430 161.02 -11.54 4.53
C MET A 430 159.56 -10.84 3.73
N TYR A 431 158.05 -10.90 3.54
CA TYR A 431 156.46 -11.55 3.62
C TYR A 431 154.87 -10.94 2.96
N THR A 432 153.43 -11.40 2.93
CA THR A 432 151.92 -10.87 2.26
C THR A 432 150.19 -11.40 2.37
N SER A 433 148.85 -10.84 1.89
CA SER A 433 147.19 -11.32 1.85
C SER A 433 145.63 -10.63 1.21
N PRO A 434 144.20 -11.11 1.14
CA PRO A 434 142.71 -10.73 0.36
C PRO A 434 140.93 -10.89 0.69
N LEU A 435 139.66 -10.53 -0.06
CA LEU A 435 137.94 -10.66 0.17
C LEU A 435 136.46 -10.35 -0.83
N LEU A 436 134.97 -10.54 -0.64
CA LEU A 436 133.51 -10.27 -1.53
C LEU A 436 131.73 -10.44 -1.21
N ARG A 437 130.44 -10.03 -1.92
CA ARG A 437 128.71 -10.32 -1.84
C ARG A 437 127.22 -9.63 -2.61
N GLY A 438 125.77 -10.04 -2.71
CA GLY A 438 124.24 -9.35 -3.17
C GLY A 438 122.58 -9.93 -3.62
N THR A 439 121.19 -9.30 -3.75
CA THR A 439 119.57 -9.75 -4.19
C THR A 439 118.01 -8.86 -4.51
N LYS A 440 116.60 -9.26 -4.99
CA LYS A 440 114.99 -8.60 -5.13
C LYS A 440 113.40 -9.12 -5.82
N ARG A 441 111.98 -8.53 -5.88
CA ARG A 441 110.37 -8.96 -6.42
C ARG A 441 108.83 -8.06 -6.75
N LYS A 442 107.43 -8.44 -7.23
CA LYS A 442 105.90 -7.68 -7.59
C LYS A 442 104.21 -8.27 -7.94
N ARG A 443 102.88 -7.59 -8.19
CA ARG A 443 101.22 -7.97 -8.54
C ARG A 443 99.85 -7.12 -9.34
N THR A 444 98.35 -7.35 -9.40
CA THR A 444 96.92 -6.90 -10.28
C THR A 444 95.18 -6.85 -9.82
N PHE A 445 93.75 -6.67 -10.30
CA PHE A 445 92.45 -6.43 -11.42
C PHE A 445 90.72 -6.02 -11.04
N LEU A 446 89.27 -5.87 -11.53
CA LEU A 446 87.90 -5.85 -12.59
C LEU A 446 86.23 -5.26 -12.24
N SER A 447 84.79 -5.12 -12.73
CA SER A 447 83.50 -5.03 -13.87
C SER A 447 81.71 -4.77 -13.66
N HIS A 448 80.55 -4.38 -14.56
CA HIS A 448 78.82 -4.20 -14.45
C HIS A 448 77.57 -3.74 -15.68
N ARG A 449 76.08 -3.49 -15.96
CA ARG A 449 74.37 -3.61 -15.76
C ARG A 449 73.01 -2.93 -16.73
N GLU A 450 71.50 -3.11 -16.77
CA GLU A 450 70.16 -2.56 -17.73
C GLU A 450 68.35 -2.58 -17.53
N GLU A 451 67.17 -1.98 -18.29
CA GLU A 451 65.42 -1.96 -18.22
C GLU A 451 64.05 -1.36 -19.26
N GLN A 452 62.54 -1.50 -19.22
CA GLN A 452 61.15 -0.80 -19.94
C GLN A 452 59.55 -0.72 -19.31
N SER A 453 58.42 0.04 -19.77
CA SER A 453 57.10 0.54 -19.04
C SER A 453 55.54 0.48 -19.53
N ASN A 454 54.49 0.72 -18.65
CA ASN A 454 52.98 0.69 -18.90
C ASN A 454 52.02 1.65 -18.06
N SER A 455 50.68 1.69 -18.28
CA SER A 455 49.63 2.37 -17.44
C SER A 455 48.54 1.41 -16.89
N ASP A 456 47.96 1.66 -15.70
CA ASP A 456 47.19 0.66 -14.93
C ASP A 456 45.78 1.11 -14.46
N VAL A 457 44.83 0.18 -14.39
CA VAL A 457 43.45 0.36 -13.91
C VAL A 457 43.07 -0.83 -13.02
N GLN A 458 43.01 -0.59 -11.71
CA GLN A 458 42.82 -1.66 -10.73
C GLN A 458 41.32 -1.99 -10.55
N VAL A 459 40.92 -3.14 -11.09
CA VAL A 459 39.60 -3.76 -10.86
C VAL A 459 39.78 -5.01 -10.00
N SER A 460 39.15 -5.02 -8.83
CA SER A 460 39.07 -6.18 -7.93
C SER A 460 37.69 -6.82 -8.05
N ALA A 461 37.63 -8.14 -8.21
CA ALA A 461 36.37 -8.89 -8.28
C ALA A 461 36.45 -10.15 -7.42
N SER A 462 35.35 -10.50 -6.78
CA SER A 462 35.19 -11.64 -5.88
C SER A 462 33.82 -12.29 -6.11
N ALA A 463 33.76 -13.62 -6.06
CA ALA A 463 32.52 -14.40 -6.11
C ALA A 463 32.66 -15.64 -5.21
N LYS A 464 31.66 -15.87 -4.37
CA LYS A 464 31.57 -16.89 -3.32
C LYS A 464 30.36 -17.80 -3.60
N GLY A 465 30.28 -18.34 -4.82
CA GLY A 465 29.19 -19.23 -5.24
C GLY A 465 28.93 -19.19 -6.75
N ASP A 466 27.73 -19.65 -7.13
CA ASP A 466 27.31 -19.79 -8.53
C ASP A 466 27.02 -18.44 -9.23
N LEU A 467 26.90 -17.32 -8.50
CA LEU A 467 26.60 -16.00 -9.06
C LEU A 467 27.80 -15.04 -8.96
N GLU A 468 28.03 -14.24 -10.00
CA GLU A 468 29.06 -13.18 -10.04
C GLU A 468 28.54 -11.85 -10.59
N ILE A 469 29.29 -10.77 -10.37
CA ILE A 469 29.08 -9.47 -11.05
C ILE A 469 29.98 -9.43 -12.30
N SER A 470 29.47 -9.99 -13.40
CA SER A 470 30.23 -10.18 -14.64
C SER A 470 30.58 -8.88 -15.35
N ASP A 471 29.76 -7.83 -15.21
CA ASP A 471 30.18 -6.47 -15.54
C ASP A 471 29.44 -5.39 -14.73
N HIS A 472 30.02 -4.20 -14.63
CA HIS A 472 29.34 -3.01 -14.13
C HIS A 472 29.90 -1.78 -14.85
N CYS A 473 29.03 -0.89 -15.32
CA CYS A 473 29.51 0.25 -16.09
C CYS A 473 30.14 1.32 -15.17
N PRO A 474 31.35 1.83 -15.49
CA PRO A 474 32.01 2.91 -14.74
C PRO A 474 31.21 4.21 -14.66
N ASP A 475 30.28 4.44 -15.60
CA ASP A 475 29.40 5.61 -15.67
C ASP A 475 28.03 5.42 -14.99
N GLY A 476 27.81 4.27 -14.34
CA GLY A 476 26.56 3.99 -13.63
C GLY A 476 25.40 3.48 -14.49
N LYS A 477 25.53 3.28 -15.81
CA LYS A 477 24.36 2.90 -16.63
C LYS A 477 23.79 1.50 -16.34
N TYR A 478 24.62 0.55 -15.91
CA TYR A 478 24.17 -0.83 -15.62
C TYR A 478 25.07 -1.59 -14.62
N VAL A 479 24.50 -2.68 -14.08
CA VAL A 479 25.20 -3.77 -13.40
C VAL A 479 24.70 -5.10 -14.00
N ILE A 480 25.60 -6.02 -14.35
CA ILE A 480 25.25 -7.35 -14.89
C ILE A 480 25.61 -8.41 -13.84
N VAL A 481 24.62 -9.19 -13.42
CA VAL A 481 24.78 -10.42 -12.63
C VAL A 481 24.76 -11.61 -13.58
N LYS A 482 25.70 -12.54 -13.41
CA LYS A 482 25.79 -13.77 -14.20
C LYS A 482 25.72 -15.00 -13.32
N ASN A 483 24.96 -16.00 -13.76
CA ASN A 483 25.03 -17.36 -13.21
C ASN A 483 26.13 -18.15 -13.93
N LYS A 484 27.19 -18.49 -13.21
CA LYS A 484 28.29 -19.39 -13.62
C LYS A 484 28.05 -20.84 -13.18
N GLY A 485 27.08 -21.07 -12.32
CA GLY A 485 26.71 -22.39 -11.81
C GLY A 485 26.02 -23.29 -12.82
N THR A 486 25.75 -24.52 -12.37
CA THR A 486 25.07 -25.56 -13.16
C THR A 486 23.57 -25.71 -12.84
N LYS A 487 23.05 -24.87 -11.93
CA LYS A 487 21.66 -24.88 -11.46
C LYS A 487 21.03 -23.50 -11.58
N GLU A 488 19.71 -23.44 -11.71
CA GLU A 488 18.98 -22.19 -11.62
C GLU A 488 19.02 -21.63 -10.18
N VAL A 489 19.09 -20.30 -10.03
CA VAL A 489 19.12 -19.64 -8.73
C VAL A 489 17.92 -18.70 -8.60
N PRO A 490 16.99 -18.93 -7.65
CA PRO A 490 15.89 -18.01 -7.38
C PRO A 490 16.40 -16.78 -6.61
N LEU A 491 16.18 -15.59 -7.16
CA LEU A 491 16.67 -14.31 -6.60
C LEU A 491 15.71 -13.69 -5.57
N ALA A 492 14.82 -14.49 -4.97
CA ALA A 492 13.88 -14.00 -3.96
C ALA A 492 14.63 -13.54 -2.70
N GLY A 493 14.51 -12.24 -2.37
CA GLY A 493 15.19 -11.62 -1.23
C GLY A 493 16.61 -11.11 -1.51
N TRP A 494 17.20 -11.48 -2.65
CA TRP A 494 18.54 -11.02 -3.05
C TRP A 494 18.55 -9.53 -3.37
N ARG A 495 19.71 -8.89 -3.17
CA ARG A 495 19.90 -7.46 -3.46
C ARG A 495 21.28 -7.14 -4.01
N ILE A 496 21.37 -6.02 -4.72
CA ILE A 496 22.63 -5.42 -5.16
C ILE A 496 22.80 -4.10 -4.41
N ASP A 497 23.83 -4.01 -3.58
CA ASP A 497 24.21 -2.80 -2.83
C ASP A 497 25.43 -2.17 -3.53
N ARG A 498 25.31 -0.92 -3.99
CA ARG A 498 26.37 -0.20 -4.72
C ARG A 498 26.71 1.12 -4.02
N LYS A 499 28.00 1.32 -3.72
CA LYS A 499 28.55 2.52 -3.07
C LYS A 499 29.54 3.23 -3.99
N SER A 500 29.57 4.57 -3.95
CA SER A 500 30.57 5.40 -4.63
C SER A 500 30.74 6.72 -3.88
N GLY A 501 31.89 6.93 -3.23
CA GLY A 501 32.02 8.00 -2.24
C GLY A 501 31.05 7.79 -1.08
N ASP A 502 30.32 8.85 -0.71
CA ASP A 502 29.29 8.82 0.33
C ASP A 502 27.91 8.32 -0.17
N ASP A 503 27.71 8.21 -1.49
CA ASP A 503 26.44 7.73 -2.06
C ASP A 503 26.34 6.20 -2.05
N GLU A 504 25.24 5.69 -1.47
CA GLU A 504 24.90 4.26 -1.44
C GLU A 504 23.47 4.01 -1.95
N PHE A 505 23.30 2.97 -2.78
CA PHE A 505 22.01 2.56 -3.32
C PHE A 505 21.83 1.03 -3.32
N THR A 506 20.63 0.59 -2.95
CA THR A 506 20.23 -0.84 -2.87
C THR A 506 19.11 -1.15 -3.88
N PHE A 507 19.42 -1.98 -4.87
CA PHE A 507 18.41 -2.62 -5.73
C PHE A 507 17.98 -3.97 -5.13
N ARG A 508 16.68 -4.30 -5.15
CA ARG A 508 16.14 -5.57 -4.62
C ARG A 508 15.42 -6.35 -5.72
N PHE A 509 15.74 -7.62 -5.88
CA PHE A 509 15.06 -8.48 -6.86
C PHE A 509 13.66 -8.87 -6.36
N HIS A 510 12.64 -8.72 -7.22
CA HIS A 510 11.30 -9.23 -6.92
C HIS A 510 11.31 -10.77 -6.88
N ARG A 511 10.53 -11.36 -5.98
CA ARG A 511 10.41 -12.81 -5.67
C ARG A 511 10.14 -13.78 -6.85
N THR A 512 9.87 -13.27 -8.04
CA THR A 512 9.64 -14.07 -9.26
C THR A 512 10.86 -14.16 -10.19
N HIS A 513 11.97 -13.49 -9.88
CA HIS A 513 13.19 -13.58 -10.69
C HIS A 513 13.95 -14.86 -10.37
N VAL A 514 14.31 -15.60 -11.41
CA VAL A 514 15.17 -16.80 -11.36
C VAL A 514 16.21 -16.64 -12.46
N ILE A 515 17.49 -16.81 -12.14
CA ILE A 515 18.58 -16.75 -13.12
C ILE A 515 19.03 -18.17 -13.50
N GLN A 516 18.87 -18.50 -14.78
CA GLN A 516 19.16 -19.83 -15.34
C GLN A 516 20.67 -20.08 -15.48
N PRO A 517 21.13 -21.35 -15.52
CA PRO A 517 22.54 -21.68 -15.70
C PRO A 517 23.16 -20.98 -16.92
N GLY A 518 24.31 -20.33 -16.74
CA GLY A 518 25.04 -19.63 -17.80
C GLY A 518 24.46 -18.29 -18.25
N THR A 519 23.24 -17.91 -17.82
CA THR A 519 22.58 -16.67 -18.27
C THR A 519 22.95 -15.46 -17.40
N THR A 520 22.55 -14.28 -17.87
CA THR A 520 22.79 -12.98 -17.23
C THR A 520 21.49 -12.24 -16.98
N ILE A 521 21.45 -11.45 -15.90
CA ILE A 521 20.43 -10.42 -15.66
C ILE A 521 21.13 -9.07 -15.54
N THR A 522 20.69 -8.12 -16.35
CA THR A 522 21.18 -6.74 -16.36
C THR A 522 20.21 -5.84 -15.61
N VAL A 523 20.72 -5.07 -14.65
CA VAL A 523 19.98 -4.04 -13.92
C VAL A 523 20.42 -2.67 -14.40
N TRP A 524 19.56 -2.06 -15.22
CA TRP A 524 19.76 -0.80 -15.91
C TRP A 524 19.30 0.40 -15.06
N SER A 525 20.10 1.47 -15.11
CA SER A 525 19.76 2.79 -14.55
C SER A 525 18.60 3.44 -15.32
N SER A 526 17.78 4.28 -14.66
CA SER A 526 16.58 4.86 -15.30
C SER A 526 16.88 5.80 -16.48
N ASP A 527 18.09 6.33 -16.56
CA ASP A 527 18.61 7.20 -17.63
C ASP A 527 19.37 6.44 -18.73
N ALA A 528 19.60 5.13 -18.59
CA ALA A 528 20.36 4.33 -19.56
C ALA A 528 19.60 4.07 -20.88
N GLY A 529 18.31 4.44 -20.96
CA GLY A 529 17.49 4.32 -22.17
C GLY A 529 17.09 2.89 -22.56
N ALA A 530 17.33 1.90 -21.69
CA ALA A 530 17.03 0.49 -21.94
C ALA A 530 15.54 0.15 -21.80
N THR A 531 15.09 -0.87 -22.54
CA THR A 531 13.73 -1.40 -22.46
C THR A 531 13.62 -2.41 -21.32
N HIS A 532 12.57 -2.30 -20.49
CA HIS A 532 12.32 -3.25 -19.42
C HIS A 532 11.74 -4.56 -19.96
N SER A 533 12.49 -5.66 -19.81
CA SER A 533 12.12 -7.01 -20.26
C SER A 533 12.54 -8.08 -19.23
N PRO A 534 11.75 -8.29 -18.16
CA PRO A 534 12.02 -9.36 -17.20
C PRO A 534 12.00 -10.75 -17.83
N PRO A 535 12.83 -11.71 -17.35
CA PRO A 535 13.75 -11.57 -16.23
C PRO A 535 15.13 -11.01 -16.61
N SER A 536 15.48 -10.88 -17.90
CA SER A 536 16.84 -10.53 -18.34
C SER A 536 17.20 -9.06 -18.11
N ASP A 537 16.27 -8.13 -18.36
CA ASP A 537 16.56 -6.70 -18.41
C ASP A 537 15.63 -5.92 -17.48
N LEU A 538 16.17 -5.57 -16.32
CA LEU A 538 15.46 -4.89 -15.24
C LEU A 538 15.82 -3.41 -15.25
N VAL A 539 14.86 -2.54 -15.50
CA VAL A 539 15.10 -1.08 -15.53
C VAL A 539 14.59 -0.46 -14.24
N MET A 540 15.46 0.27 -13.54
CA MET A 540 15.08 0.97 -12.31
C MET A 540 14.12 2.12 -12.61
N ARG A 541 13.06 2.28 -11.81
CA ARG A 541 12.07 3.35 -11.98
C ARG A 541 12.54 4.62 -11.26
N ASN A 542 12.88 5.65 -12.01
CA ASN A 542 13.27 6.98 -11.51
C ASN A 542 14.43 6.94 -10.50
N GLN A 543 15.37 6.01 -10.68
CA GLN A 543 16.49 5.72 -9.79
C GLN A 543 17.72 5.39 -10.62
N GLN A 544 18.89 5.82 -10.14
CA GLN A 544 20.17 5.69 -10.84
C GLN A 544 21.22 5.01 -9.97
N TRP A 545 22.23 4.39 -10.59
CA TRP A 545 23.36 3.84 -9.84
C TRP A 545 24.39 4.94 -9.49
N PRO A 546 24.86 5.03 -8.24
CA PRO A 546 25.91 5.98 -7.86
C PRO A 546 27.24 5.62 -8.55
N HIS A 547 27.97 6.64 -9.00
CA HIS A 547 29.20 6.48 -9.80
C HIS A 547 30.26 7.55 -9.49
N GLY A 548 31.53 7.23 -9.71
CA GLY A 548 32.66 8.06 -9.27
C GLY A 548 34.02 7.36 -9.43
N GLU A 549 35.08 7.94 -8.86
CA GLU A 549 36.47 7.48 -9.08
C GLU A 549 36.82 6.15 -8.38
N GLN A 550 36.11 5.83 -7.29
CA GLN A 550 36.17 4.56 -6.60
C GLN A 550 34.74 4.09 -6.32
N MET A 551 34.37 2.95 -6.90
CA MET A 551 33.02 2.39 -6.79
C MET A 551 33.11 0.93 -6.33
N ARG A 552 32.21 0.51 -5.44
CA ARG A 552 32.07 -0.89 -5.01
C ARG A 552 30.63 -1.34 -5.21
N THR A 553 30.44 -2.39 -6.01
CA THR A 553 29.14 -3.05 -6.21
C THR A 553 29.19 -4.42 -5.54
N ALA A 554 28.19 -4.78 -4.73
CA ALA A 554 28.08 -6.06 -4.06
C ALA A 554 26.71 -6.71 -4.33
N LEU A 555 26.69 -8.03 -4.49
CA LEU A 555 25.51 -8.88 -4.62
C LEU A 555 25.38 -9.69 -3.33
N LEU A 556 24.23 -9.56 -2.66
CA LEU A 556 23.98 -10.18 -1.36
C LEU A 556 22.83 -11.19 -1.45
N SER A 557 22.99 -12.32 -0.73
CA SER A 557 21.96 -13.37 -0.57
C SER A 557 20.71 -12.81 0.13
N ALA A 558 19.63 -13.59 0.11
CA ALA A 558 18.46 -13.37 0.95
C ALA A 558 18.83 -13.24 2.44
N ASP A 559 19.82 -14.00 2.90
CA ASP A 559 20.34 -14.03 4.27
C ASP A 559 21.25 -12.84 4.61
N GLY A 560 21.60 -12.01 3.61
CA GLY A 560 22.48 -10.86 3.78
C GLY A 560 23.99 -11.14 3.69
N GLU A 561 24.42 -12.38 3.44
CA GLU A 561 25.82 -12.65 3.07
C GLU A 561 26.19 -12.00 1.74
N GLU A 562 27.41 -11.45 1.63
CA GLU A 562 27.98 -11.01 0.35
C GLU A 562 28.41 -12.23 -0.48
N VAL A 563 27.71 -12.48 -1.58
CA VAL A 563 27.94 -13.61 -2.49
C VAL A 563 28.88 -13.22 -3.64
N ALA A 564 28.85 -11.97 -4.08
CA ALA A 564 29.85 -11.43 -5.00
C ALA A 564 30.09 -9.94 -4.75
N SER A 565 31.28 -9.46 -5.04
CA SER A 565 31.56 -8.03 -5.08
C SER A 565 32.58 -7.68 -6.16
N ARG A 566 32.48 -6.46 -6.66
CA ARG A 566 33.41 -5.91 -7.64
C ARG A 566 33.62 -4.43 -7.39
N GLU A 567 34.88 -4.05 -7.28
CA GLU A 567 35.35 -2.71 -7.03
C GLU A 567 36.23 -2.25 -8.19
N ASN A 568 36.13 -0.97 -8.52
CA ASN A 568 36.89 -0.33 -9.58
C ASN A 568 37.49 0.96 -9.02
N ARG A 569 38.81 1.13 -9.18
CA ARG A 569 39.54 2.28 -8.64
C ARG A 569 40.50 2.85 -9.69
N ARG A 570 40.17 4.04 -10.20
CA ARG A 570 41.02 4.73 -11.16
C ARG A 570 42.14 5.47 -10.43
N ARG A 571 43.39 5.31 -10.87
CA ARG A 571 44.53 6.13 -10.43
C ARG A 571 45.19 6.79 -11.64
N GLN A 572 45.47 8.08 -11.53
CA GLN A 572 46.42 8.78 -12.40
C GLN A 572 47.67 9.12 -11.60
N PHE A 573 48.84 9.01 -12.23
CA PHE A 573 50.11 9.45 -11.65
C PHE A 573 50.80 10.41 -12.62
N THR A 574 51.03 11.64 -12.16
CA THR A 574 51.92 12.60 -12.84
C THR A 574 53.29 12.53 -12.16
N ARG A 575 54.33 12.12 -12.89
CA ARG A 575 55.72 12.22 -12.40
C ARG A 575 56.29 13.59 -12.72
N LEU A 576 56.50 14.41 -11.70
CA LEU A 576 57.50 15.48 -11.76
C LEU A 576 58.90 14.85 -11.67
N SER A 577 59.88 15.50 -12.30
CA SER A 577 61.26 15.02 -12.40
C SER A 577 62.21 16.15 -12.00
N GLU A 578 62.87 16.02 -10.85
CA GLU A 578 64.04 16.81 -10.51
C GLU A 578 65.28 15.93 -10.37
N ARG A 579 66.41 16.47 -10.85
CA ARG A 579 67.75 15.91 -10.68
C ARG A 579 68.54 16.84 -9.77
N SER A 580 69.15 16.30 -8.73
CA SER A 580 70.44 16.81 -8.25
C SER A 580 71.22 15.70 -7.55
N SER A 581 72.50 15.95 -7.26
CA SER A 581 73.48 14.91 -6.93
C SER A 581 74.47 15.34 -5.86
N GLY A 582 74.74 14.43 -4.91
CA GLY A 582 76.12 14.16 -4.51
C GLY A 582 76.57 14.51 -3.08
N VAL A 583 77.22 13.51 -2.47
CA VAL A 583 78.45 13.62 -1.67
C VAL A 583 78.44 14.42 -0.35
N GLY A 584 78.33 13.67 0.76
CA GLY A 584 79.39 13.55 1.76
C GLY A 584 79.68 14.69 2.76
N GLY A 585 79.65 14.37 4.06
CA GLY A 585 80.08 15.28 5.14
C GLY A 585 80.34 14.52 6.46
N TYR A 586 81.39 14.90 7.18
CA TYR A 586 81.94 14.19 8.35
C TYR A 586 81.40 14.66 9.71
N SER A 587 81.29 13.70 10.64
CA SER A 587 81.73 13.80 12.06
C SER A 587 80.93 14.56 13.14
N THR A 588 81.02 14.00 14.36
CA THR A 588 80.97 14.64 15.70
C THR A 588 79.72 15.39 16.19
N GLY A 589 79.11 14.86 17.26
CA GLY A 589 79.29 15.51 18.57
C GLY A 589 78.07 15.99 19.39
N ARG A 590 77.71 15.17 20.40
CA ARG A 590 77.48 15.57 21.81
C ARG A 590 76.18 16.30 22.27
N GLU A 591 75.50 15.62 23.21
CA GLU A 591 74.77 16.04 24.43
C GLU A 591 74.21 17.48 24.60
N HIS A 592 72.90 17.56 24.91
CA HIS A 592 72.18 18.29 26.01
C HIS A 592 70.77 18.73 25.50
N LEU A 593 69.60 18.46 26.11
CA LEU A 593 69.12 18.24 27.50
C LEU A 593 68.72 19.53 28.24
N PHE A 594 67.42 19.91 28.16
CA PHE A 594 66.52 20.57 29.16
C PHE A 594 65.05 20.38 28.63
N HIS A 595 63.99 20.02 29.38
CA HIS A 595 63.24 20.69 30.48
C HIS A 595 62.51 21.98 30.00
N GLU A 596 61.26 22.32 30.40
CA GLU A 596 60.21 21.63 31.17
C GLU A 596 58.84 22.35 31.04
N HIS A 597 57.77 21.72 31.55
CA HIS A 597 56.59 22.31 32.23
C HIS A 597 55.32 22.78 31.47
N ASP A 598 54.19 22.32 32.05
CA ASP A 598 52.75 22.64 31.89
C ASP A 598 52.36 23.94 32.66
N PRO A 599 51.10 24.43 32.76
CA PRO A 599 49.83 24.10 32.06
C PRO A 599 48.97 25.34 31.64
N ASN A 600 47.75 25.12 31.10
CA ASN A 600 46.52 25.79 31.61
C ASN A 600 45.19 25.30 30.98
N ASP A 601 44.16 25.13 31.82
CA ASP A 601 42.73 24.91 31.51
C ASP A 601 41.87 25.71 32.51
N PRO A 602 40.77 26.36 32.07
CA PRO A 602 39.77 26.85 33.02
C PRO A 602 38.28 26.61 32.65
N ASN A 603 37.67 25.68 33.38
CA ASN A 603 36.24 25.59 33.75
C ASN A 603 35.21 25.17 32.64
N ARG A 604 34.41 24.10 32.72
CA ARG A 604 33.83 23.22 33.80
C ARG A 604 32.46 23.70 34.36
N CYS A 605 31.65 22.70 34.77
CA CYS A 605 30.30 22.75 35.40
C CYS A 605 29.09 22.78 34.43
N SER A 606 27.97 22.08 34.69
CA SER A 606 27.71 21.05 35.72
C SER A 606 26.44 20.20 35.49
N VAL A 607 26.58 18.88 35.69
CA VAL A 607 25.72 17.97 36.49
C VAL A 607 24.20 18.21 36.54
N MET A 608 23.45 17.27 35.97
CA MET A 608 22.72 16.23 36.75
C MET A 608 22.83 14.88 36.03
#